data_AF-A0A536VW22-F1
#
_entry.id   AF-A0A536VW22-F1
#
_cell.length_a   1.000
_cell.length_b   1.000
_cell.length_c   1.000
_cell.angle_alpha   90.00
_cell.angle_beta   90.00
_cell.angle_gamma   90.00
#
_symmetry.space_group_name_H-M   'P 1'
#
loop_
_entity.id
_entity.type
_entity.pdbx_description
1 polymer ?
#
loop_
_entity_poly.entity_id
_entity_poly.type
_entity_poly.pdbx_seq_one_letter_code
_entity_poly.pdbx_strand_id
1 'polypeptide(L)'
;MKFSEHWLRTLVDPPIDSDSLAHALTMAGLEVEERAKAAPAFSGVVAARVLSVERHPNADRLTVCRVDTGSGDPLSIVCGAPNVAAGMVVPCALAGASLPAGQDIRKTTMRGAESQGMLCSAGELGISDDSAGLLVLDSNIPIGTDVRQALDLDDVVFTFKLTPNRADCLSVLGLAREISAITASPLRYSPPPTIVATSKSARGVRVEDPQACPRFCGRVISDIDATATAPLWMKQR
;
A
#
# COMPACT_ATOMS: atom_id res chain seq x y z
N MET A 1 6.78 17.81 3.34
CA MET A 1 5.58 16.94 3.23
C MET A 1 5.87 15.85 2.22
N LYS A 2 5.31 14.65 2.40
CA LYS A 2 5.44 13.53 1.46
C LYS A 2 4.11 13.21 0.80
N PHE A 3 4.14 12.78 -0.47
CA PHE A 3 2.95 12.29 -1.16
C PHE A 3 3.31 11.29 -2.27
N SER A 4 2.36 10.40 -2.55
CA SER A 4 2.38 9.46 -3.67
C SER A 4 2.04 10.17 -4.99
N GLU A 5 2.86 10.00 -6.03
CA GLU A 5 2.58 10.51 -7.36
C GLU A 5 1.33 9.86 -7.94
N HIS A 6 1.15 8.56 -7.78
CA HIS A 6 -0.03 7.85 -8.25
C HIS A 6 -1.31 8.37 -7.58
N TRP A 7 -1.28 8.61 -6.26
CA TRP A 7 -2.43 9.22 -5.57
C TRP A 7 -2.73 10.62 -6.10
N LEU A 8 -1.70 11.45 -6.31
CA LEU A 8 -1.87 12.76 -6.95
C LEU A 8 -2.49 12.63 -8.35
N ARG A 9 -2.04 11.67 -9.16
CA ARG A 9 -2.54 11.41 -10.52
C ARG A 9 -4.00 10.98 -10.55
N THR A 10 -4.53 10.41 -9.48
CA THR A 10 -5.99 10.18 -9.38
C THR A 10 -6.79 11.49 -9.43
N LEU A 11 -6.21 12.60 -8.95
CA LEU A 11 -6.85 13.92 -8.92
C LEU A 11 -6.46 14.77 -10.15
N VAL A 12 -5.22 14.71 -10.62
CA VAL A 12 -4.78 15.46 -11.81
C VAL A 12 -3.65 14.71 -12.50
N ASP A 13 -3.81 14.43 -13.79
CA ASP A 13 -2.87 13.57 -14.53
C ASP A 13 -2.36 14.28 -15.78
N PRO A 14 -1.37 15.17 -15.62
CA PRO A 14 -0.75 15.84 -16.75
C PRO A 14 0.08 14.86 -17.58
N PRO A 15 0.16 15.02 -18.92
CA PRO A 15 0.91 14.14 -19.82
C PRO A 15 2.42 14.44 -19.78
N ILE A 16 2.99 14.43 -18.57
CA ILE A 16 4.40 14.67 -18.28
C ILE A 16 4.92 13.58 -17.35
N ASP A 17 6.21 13.27 -17.44
CA ASP A 17 6.88 12.32 -16.56
C ASP A 17 7.14 12.89 -15.15
N SER A 18 7.62 12.03 -14.24
CA SER A 18 7.92 12.39 -12.86
C SER A 18 9.02 13.45 -12.74
N ASP A 19 9.97 13.51 -13.68
CA ASP A 19 11.03 14.54 -13.74
C ASP A 19 10.46 15.91 -14.07
N SER A 20 9.64 15.98 -15.11
CA SER A 20 8.97 17.20 -15.54
C SER A 20 7.97 17.69 -14.49
N LEU A 21 7.27 16.77 -13.82
CA LEU A 21 6.38 17.10 -12.71
C LEU A 21 7.16 17.73 -11.54
N ALA A 22 8.29 17.13 -11.15
CA ALA A 22 9.15 17.65 -10.09
C ALA A 22 9.68 19.05 -10.41
N HIS A 23 10.10 19.23 -11.66
CA HIS A 23 10.60 20.51 -12.15
C HIS A 23 9.50 21.57 -12.13
N ALA A 24 8.31 21.25 -12.64
CA ALA A 24 7.17 22.17 -12.68
C ALA A 24 6.75 22.62 -11.27
N LEU A 25 6.69 21.70 -10.30
CA LEU A 25 6.41 22.01 -8.90
C LEU A 25 7.47 22.95 -8.30
N THR A 26 8.75 22.64 -8.51
CA THR A 26 9.85 23.49 -8.02
C THR A 26 9.79 24.89 -8.62
N MET A 27 9.52 25.01 -9.92
CA MET A 27 9.34 26.30 -10.59
C MET A 27 8.12 27.08 -10.12
N ALA A 28 7.10 26.40 -9.59
CA ALA A 28 5.93 27.01 -8.94
C ALA A 28 6.20 27.42 -7.47
N GLY A 29 7.44 27.27 -6.98
CA GLY A 29 7.82 27.58 -5.60
C GLY A 29 7.54 26.45 -4.59
N LEU A 30 7.24 25.23 -5.08
CA LEU A 30 7.10 24.02 -4.28
C LEU A 30 8.35 23.14 -4.49
N GLU A 31 9.43 23.48 -3.79
CA GLU A 31 10.74 22.82 -3.94
C GLU A 31 10.66 21.32 -3.61
N VAL A 32 10.90 20.48 -4.62
CA VAL A 32 11.00 19.02 -4.46
C VAL A 32 12.41 18.68 -3.98
N GLU A 33 12.51 18.22 -2.73
CA GLU A 33 13.78 17.84 -2.09
C GLU A 33 14.22 16.44 -2.48
N GLU A 34 13.28 15.51 -2.59
CA GLU A 34 13.56 14.09 -2.79
C GLU A 34 12.47 13.43 -3.62
N ARG A 35 12.89 12.44 -4.40
CA ARG A 35 12.01 11.48 -5.07
C ARG A 35 12.54 10.09 -4.81
N ALA A 36 11.76 9.28 -4.12
CA ALA A 36 12.10 7.92 -3.77
C ALA A 36 11.06 6.97 -4.37
N LYS A 37 11.47 5.76 -4.74
CA LYS A 37 10.52 4.70 -5.11
C LYS A 37 9.74 4.28 -3.87
N ALA A 38 8.45 3.98 -4.03
CA ALA A 38 7.60 3.50 -2.95
C ALA A 38 8.08 2.15 -2.37
N ALA A 39 8.72 1.31 -3.20
CA ALA A 39 9.37 0.08 -2.76
C ALA A 39 10.72 -0.13 -3.49
N PRO A 40 11.66 -0.88 -2.89
CA PRO A 40 12.87 -1.30 -3.58
C PRO A 40 12.55 -2.20 -4.79
N ALA A 41 13.54 -2.35 -5.67
CA ALA A 41 13.39 -3.22 -6.84
C ALA A 41 13.39 -4.70 -6.42
N PHE A 42 12.44 -5.46 -6.96
CA PHE A 42 12.37 -6.91 -6.90
C PHE A 42 11.58 -7.42 -8.10
N SER A 43 11.69 -8.71 -8.43
CA SER A 43 11.03 -9.31 -9.59
C SER A 43 10.65 -10.77 -9.33
N GLY A 44 9.67 -11.28 -10.10
CA GLY A 44 9.24 -12.68 -10.00
C GLY A 44 8.38 -13.00 -8.77
N VAL A 45 7.75 -11.98 -8.19
CA VAL A 45 6.84 -12.12 -7.03
C VAL A 45 5.40 -11.91 -7.49
N VAL A 46 4.56 -12.92 -7.29
CA VAL A 46 3.16 -12.93 -7.75
C VAL A 46 2.19 -13.09 -6.58
N ALA A 47 0.97 -12.57 -6.74
CA ALA A 47 -0.12 -12.82 -5.81
C ALA A 47 -0.54 -14.29 -5.92
N ALA A 48 -0.49 -15.01 -4.80
CA ALA A 48 -0.72 -16.44 -4.77
C ALA A 48 -1.69 -16.84 -3.66
N ARG A 49 -2.45 -17.91 -3.88
CA ARG A 49 -3.44 -18.43 -2.93
C ARG A 49 -2.91 -19.65 -2.21
N VAL A 50 -2.93 -19.63 -0.89
CA VAL A 50 -2.64 -20.81 -0.07
C VAL A 50 -3.83 -21.76 -0.13
N LEU A 51 -3.65 -22.94 -0.74
CA LEU A 51 -4.71 -23.95 -0.86
C LEU A 51 -4.81 -24.83 0.38
N SER A 52 -3.68 -25.29 0.90
CA SER A 52 -3.61 -26.10 2.12
C SER A 52 -2.34 -25.79 2.91
N VAL A 53 -2.39 -26.04 4.22
CA VAL A 53 -1.28 -25.88 5.16
C VAL A 53 -1.18 -27.16 5.98
N GLU A 54 -0.05 -27.85 5.88
CA GLU A 54 0.24 -29.07 6.61
C GLU A 54 1.48 -28.87 7.50
N ARG A 55 1.54 -29.58 8.64
CA ARG A 55 2.75 -29.53 9.49
C ARG A 55 3.91 -30.19 8.77
N HIS A 56 5.09 -29.58 8.88
CA HIS A 56 6.27 -30.15 8.28
C HIS A 56 6.68 -31.45 8.99
N PRO A 57 6.91 -32.57 8.27
CA PRO A 57 7.13 -33.89 8.87
C PRO A 57 8.37 -33.97 9.76
N ASN A 58 9.40 -33.17 9.43
CA ASN A 58 10.69 -33.18 10.13
C ASN A 58 11.04 -31.83 10.84
N ALA A 59 10.05 -30.96 11.08
CA ALA A 59 10.31 -29.65 11.70
C ALA A 59 9.09 -29.05 12.40
N ASP A 60 9.18 -28.82 13.72
CA ASP A 60 8.04 -28.37 14.53
C ASP A 60 7.57 -26.94 14.26
N ARG A 61 8.45 -26.09 13.74
CA ARG A 61 8.18 -24.66 13.47
C ARG A 61 7.89 -24.34 12.02
N LEU A 62 7.85 -25.34 11.15
CA LEU A 62 7.63 -25.16 9.71
C LEU A 62 6.33 -25.82 9.30
N THR A 63 5.75 -25.26 8.25
CA THR A 63 4.57 -25.78 7.56
C THR A 63 4.91 -26.00 6.10
N VAL A 64 4.27 -26.98 5.48
CA VAL A 64 4.31 -27.22 4.04
C VAL A 64 2.98 -26.73 3.48
N CYS A 65 3.05 -25.73 2.61
CA CYS A 65 1.90 -25.11 2.00
C CYS A 65 1.78 -25.55 0.54
N ARG A 66 0.57 -25.90 0.10
CA ARG A 66 0.25 -26.02 -1.34
C ARG A 66 -0.28 -24.67 -1.80
N VAL A 67 0.36 -24.09 -2.80
CA VAL A 67 0.13 -22.69 -3.21
C VAL A 67 -0.20 -22.62 -4.69
N ASP A 68 -1.32 -21.97 -5.03
CA ASP A 68 -1.69 -21.65 -6.39
C ASP A 68 -1.12 -20.28 -6.79
N THR A 69 -0.28 -20.27 -7.81
CA THR A 69 0.39 -19.08 -8.35
C THR A 69 -0.17 -18.66 -9.71
N GLY A 70 -1.23 -19.33 -10.22
CA GLY A 70 -1.84 -19.04 -11.51
C GLY A 70 -1.07 -19.56 -12.72
N SER A 71 0.06 -20.24 -12.50
CA SER A 71 0.96 -20.75 -13.54
C SER A 71 0.79 -22.24 -13.87
N GLY A 72 -0.28 -22.88 -13.38
CA GLY A 72 -0.58 -24.30 -13.60
C GLY A 72 -0.71 -25.07 -12.29
N ASP A 73 0.05 -26.15 -12.14
CA ASP A 73 -0.03 -27.02 -10.97
C ASP A 73 0.38 -26.30 -9.68
N PRO A 74 -0.29 -26.56 -8.54
CA PRO A 74 0.07 -25.94 -7.28
C PRO A 74 1.51 -26.29 -6.86
N LEU A 75 2.21 -25.28 -6.35
CA LEU A 75 3.58 -25.40 -5.88
C LEU A 75 3.62 -25.85 -4.42
N SER A 76 4.66 -26.58 -4.04
CA SER A 76 4.97 -26.88 -2.64
C SER A 76 5.92 -25.81 -2.10
N ILE A 77 5.52 -25.10 -1.03
CA ILE A 77 6.33 -24.05 -0.41
C ILE A 77 6.40 -24.28 1.09
N VAL A 78 7.61 -24.29 1.64
CA VAL A 78 7.82 -24.39 3.09
C VAL A 78 7.74 -22.99 3.70
N CYS A 79 6.89 -22.79 4.70
CA CYS A 79 6.68 -21.52 5.37
C CYS A 79 6.79 -21.66 6.89
N GLY A 80 7.46 -20.70 7.55
CA GLY A 80 7.57 -20.62 9.00
C GLY A 80 6.75 -19.49 9.64
N ALA A 81 6.00 -18.74 8.84
CA ALA A 81 5.25 -17.59 9.33
C ALA A 81 4.07 -18.04 10.21
N PRO A 82 3.84 -17.41 11.38
CA PRO A 82 2.83 -17.86 12.33
C PRO A 82 1.39 -17.59 11.86
N ASN A 83 1.21 -16.70 10.88
CA ASN A 83 -0.08 -16.28 10.36
C ASN A 83 -0.49 -17.00 9.07
N VAL A 84 0.24 -18.02 8.61
CA VAL A 84 -0.13 -18.75 7.39
C VAL A 84 -1.39 -19.60 7.60
N ALA A 85 -2.36 -19.44 6.71
CA ALA A 85 -3.61 -20.19 6.72
C ALA A 85 -4.13 -20.45 5.30
N ALA A 86 -4.89 -21.54 5.14
CA ALA A 86 -5.55 -21.86 3.89
C ALA A 86 -6.58 -20.77 3.51
N GLY A 87 -6.68 -20.47 2.22
CA GLY A 87 -7.55 -19.44 1.66
C GLY A 87 -6.93 -18.04 1.59
N MET A 88 -5.79 -17.81 2.24
CA MET A 88 -5.11 -16.52 2.20
C MET A 88 -4.51 -16.22 0.83
N VAL A 89 -4.56 -14.96 0.41
CA VAL A 89 -3.82 -14.44 -0.74
C VAL A 89 -2.59 -13.71 -0.22
N VAL A 90 -1.40 -14.12 -0.67
CA VAL A 90 -0.10 -13.64 -0.17
C VAL A 90 0.89 -13.49 -1.33
N PRO A 91 1.92 -12.64 -1.21
CA PRO A 91 3.02 -12.61 -2.17
C PRO A 91 3.80 -13.93 -2.15
N CYS A 92 4.03 -14.49 -3.33
CA CYS A 92 4.86 -15.67 -3.54
C CYS A 92 6.00 -15.33 -4.50
N ALA A 93 7.23 -15.36 -4.00
CA ALA A 93 8.42 -15.28 -4.82
C ALA A 93 8.71 -16.65 -5.44
N LEU A 94 8.66 -16.70 -6.78
CA LEU A 94 8.87 -17.92 -7.55
C LEU A 94 10.36 -18.27 -7.64
N ALA A 95 10.68 -19.52 -8.00
CA ALA A 95 12.05 -19.87 -8.35
C ALA A 95 12.55 -19.00 -9.53
N GLY A 96 13.69 -18.33 -9.35
CA GLY A 96 14.22 -17.31 -10.26
C GLY A 96 13.84 -15.88 -9.91
N ALA A 97 12.99 -15.66 -8.90
CA ALA A 97 12.70 -14.33 -8.37
C ALA A 97 13.94 -13.70 -7.71
N SER A 98 14.04 -12.38 -7.76
CA SER A 98 15.09 -11.61 -7.09
C SER A 98 14.43 -10.62 -6.13
N LEU A 99 14.75 -10.75 -4.85
CA LEU A 99 14.22 -9.92 -3.77
C LEU A 99 15.19 -8.77 -3.42
N PRO A 100 14.73 -7.77 -2.64
CA PRO A 100 15.59 -6.71 -2.16
C PRO A 100 16.85 -7.25 -1.46
N ALA A 101 17.92 -6.45 -1.43
CA ALA A 101 19.25 -6.84 -0.95
C ALA A 101 19.93 -7.98 -1.73
N GLY A 102 19.44 -8.33 -2.92
CA GLY A 102 20.08 -9.29 -3.84
C GLY A 102 19.84 -10.76 -3.48
N GLN A 103 18.74 -11.06 -2.79
CA GLN A 103 18.36 -12.41 -2.45
C GLN A 103 17.62 -13.09 -3.61
N ASP A 104 18.29 -14.05 -4.27
CA ASP A 104 17.69 -14.85 -5.33
C ASP A 104 16.96 -16.08 -4.78
N ILE A 105 15.76 -16.34 -5.28
CA ILE A 105 14.95 -17.49 -4.89
C ILE A 105 15.24 -18.67 -5.80
N ARG A 106 15.53 -19.82 -5.19
CA ARG A 106 15.82 -21.07 -5.89
C ARG A 106 14.99 -22.19 -5.30
N LYS A 107 14.72 -23.22 -6.11
CA LYS A 107 14.15 -24.47 -5.60
C LYS A 107 15.14 -25.09 -4.63
N THR A 108 14.70 -25.42 -3.42
CA THR A 108 15.54 -26.00 -2.39
C THR A 108 14.78 -27.06 -1.61
N THR A 109 15.52 -27.97 -0.97
CA THR A 109 14.94 -28.96 -0.06
C THR A 109 15.24 -28.53 1.36
N MET A 110 14.21 -28.18 2.12
CA MET A 110 14.32 -27.82 3.53
C MET A 110 13.92 -29.02 4.38
N ARG A 111 14.88 -29.61 5.11
CA ARG A 111 14.63 -30.71 6.05
C ARG A 111 13.84 -31.88 5.45
N GLY A 112 14.05 -32.18 4.17
CA GLY A 112 13.41 -33.28 3.44
C GLY A 112 12.12 -32.92 2.70
N ALA A 113 11.59 -31.69 2.85
CA ALA A 113 10.47 -31.21 2.04
C ALA A 113 10.97 -30.25 0.94
N GLU A 114 10.41 -30.38 -0.27
CA GLU A 114 10.72 -29.48 -1.38
C GLU A 114 10.00 -28.13 -1.21
N SER A 115 10.74 -27.04 -1.35
CA SER A 115 10.22 -25.67 -1.45
C SER A 115 10.55 -25.09 -2.81
N GLN A 116 9.53 -24.78 -3.59
CA GLN A 116 9.62 -24.29 -4.97
C GLN A 116 9.50 -22.77 -5.08
N GLY A 117 9.62 -22.07 -3.95
CA GLY A 117 9.52 -20.62 -3.82
C GLY A 117 9.56 -20.20 -2.36
N MET A 118 9.10 -18.99 -2.10
CA MET A 118 9.00 -18.40 -0.76
C MET A 118 7.77 -17.52 -0.66
N LEU A 119 7.00 -17.66 0.42
CA LEU A 119 5.92 -16.72 0.76
C LEU A 119 6.53 -15.53 1.49
N CYS A 120 6.20 -14.29 1.08
CA CYS A 120 6.90 -13.10 1.56
C CYS A 120 6.09 -12.27 2.57
N SER A 121 6.81 -11.75 3.55
CA SER A 121 6.41 -10.65 4.44
C SER A 121 6.59 -9.29 3.78
N ALA A 122 6.05 -8.23 4.38
CA ALA A 122 6.25 -6.87 3.90
C ALA A 122 7.72 -6.41 4.06
N GLY A 123 8.39 -6.87 5.12
CA GLY A 123 9.82 -6.65 5.37
C GLY A 123 10.72 -7.26 4.32
N GLU A 124 10.46 -8.50 3.91
CA GLU A 124 11.24 -9.16 2.84
C GLU A 124 11.08 -8.46 1.49
N LEU A 125 9.93 -7.86 1.22
CA LEU A 125 9.70 -7.06 0.01
C LEU A 125 10.17 -5.60 0.14
N GLY A 126 10.63 -5.20 1.33
CA GLY A 126 11.04 -3.82 1.63
C GLY A 126 9.92 -2.79 1.52
N ILE A 127 8.65 -3.21 1.71
CA ILE A 127 7.48 -2.34 1.70
C ILE A 127 7.30 -1.65 3.07
N SER A 128 7.63 -2.35 4.15
CA SER A 128 7.57 -1.83 5.53
C SER A 128 8.52 -2.63 6.42
N ASP A 129 8.83 -2.15 7.61
CA ASP A 129 9.67 -2.89 8.58
C ASP A 129 8.95 -4.09 9.24
N ASP A 130 7.67 -4.35 8.90
CA ASP A 130 6.92 -5.48 9.44
C ASP A 130 7.40 -6.82 8.88
N SER A 131 7.96 -7.64 9.77
CA SER A 131 8.44 -8.99 9.53
C SER A 131 7.78 -10.03 10.45
N ALA A 132 6.70 -9.65 11.16
CA ALA A 132 6.04 -10.54 12.11
C ALA A 132 5.30 -11.71 11.44
N GLY A 133 4.95 -11.57 10.15
CA GLY A 133 4.29 -12.60 9.36
C GLY A 133 4.21 -12.27 7.88
N LEU A 134 3.49 -13.11 7.14
CA LEU A 134 3.24 -12.91 5.71
C LEU A 134 2.41 -11.65 5.47
N LEU A 135 2.70 -10.95 4.37
CA LEU A 135 1.86 -9.86 3.89
C LEU A 135 0.54 -10.43 3.36
N VAL A 136 -0.57 -10.06 4.00
CA VAL A 136 -1.91 -10.50 3.57
C VAL A 136 -2.44 -9.51 2.53
N LEU A 137 -2.74 -10.04 1.35
CA LEU A 137 -3.28 -9.27 0.23
C LEU A 137 -4.82 -9.32 0.23
N ASP A 138 -5.43 -8.39 -0.50
CA ASP A 138 -6.87 -8.44 -0.76
C ASP A 138 -7.22 -9.71 -1.57
N SER A 139 -8.24 -10.43 -1.13
CA SER A 139 -8.72 -11.66 -1.77
C SER A 139 -9.24 -11.45 -3.20
N ASN A 140 -9.55 -10.21 -3.59
CA ASN A 140 -10.02 -9.83 -4.92
C ASN A 140 -8.88 -9.69 -5.94
N ILE A 141 -7.62 -9.71 -5.51
CA ILE A 141 -6.48 -9.65 -6.43
C ILE A 141 -6.42 -10.95 -7.23
N PRO A 142 -6.36 -10.89 -8.58
CA PRO A 142 -6.24 -12.09 -9.39
C PRO A 142 -4.94 -12.86 -9.08
N ILE A 143 -5.05 -14.18 -9.01
CA ILE A 143 -3.90 -15.04 -8.75
C ILE A 143 -2.96 -15.00 -9.97
N GLY A 144 -1.65 -14.91 -9.70
CA GLY A 144 -0.61 -14.76 -10.71
C GLY A 144 -0.31 -13.31 -11.12
N THR A 145 -1.08 -12.32 -10.62
CA THR A 145 -0.74 -10.90 -10.83
C THR A 145 0.58 -10.55 -10.16
N ASP A 146 1.44 -9.78 -10.85
CA ASP A 146 2.68 -9.26 -10.27
C ASP A 146 2.37 -8.40 -9.04
N VAL A 147 3.04 -8.66 -7.93
CA VAL A 147 2.78 -7.96 -6.66
C VAL A 147 3.11 -6.47 -6.77
N ARG A 148 4.08 -6.07 -7.59
CA ARG A 148 4.37 -4.65 -7.85
C ARG A 148 3.19 -3.95 -8.50
N GLN A 149 2.55 -4.60 -9.47
CA GLN A 149 1.35 -4.09 -10.11
C GLN A 149 0.15 -4.11 -9.14
N ALA A 150 -0.03 -5.21 -8.42
CA ALA A 150 -1.17 -5.40 -7.52
C ALA A 150 -1.21 -4.40 -6.36
N LEU A 151 -0.03 -3.99 -5.88
CA LEU A 151 0.16 -3.06 -4.77
C LEU A 151 0.64 -1.68 -5.19
N ASP A 152 0.73 -1.43 -6.50
CA ASP A 152 1.12 -0.15 -7.07
C ASP A 152 2.51 0.36 -6.60
N LEU A 153 3.47 -0.56 -6.50
CA LEU A 153 4.78 -0.34 -5.86
C LEU A 153 5.82 0.35 -6.75
N ASP A 154 5.50 0.56 -8.03
CA ASP A 154 6.32 1.35 -8.96
C ASP A 154 6.06 2.86 -8.85
N ASP A 155 5.25 3.27 -7.88
CA ASP A 155 5.00 4.66 -7.54
C ASP A 155 6.26 5.40 -7.07
N VAL A 156 6.23 6.72 -7.26
CA VAL A 156 7.25 7.67 -6.81
C VAL A 156 6.68 8.49 -5.67
N VAL A 157 7.37 8.45 -4.53
CA VAL A 157 7.06 9.28 -3.37
C VAL A 157 7.91 10.55 -3.44
N PHE A 158 7.23 11.68 -3.51
CA PHE A 158 7.85 13.00 -3.51
C PHE A 158 7.94 13.54 -2.10
N THR A 159 9.11 14.08 -1.73
CA THR A 159 9.28 14.91 -0.53
C THR A 159 9.50 16.35 -0.97
N PHE A 160 8.74 17.29 -0.42
CA PHE A 160 8.93 18.71 -0.70
C PHE A 160 9.00 19.57 0.56
N LYS A 161 9.69 20.70 0.41
CA LYS A 161 9.79 21.76 1.41
C LYS A 161 8.76 22.83 1.11
N LEU A 162 7.86 23.03 2.07
CA LEU A 162 6.79 24.00 1.92
C LEU A 162 7.12 25.29 2.67
N THR A 163 6.99 26.41 1.97
CA THR A 163 7.10 27.73 2.61
C THR A 163 5.81 28.06 3.37
N PRO A 164 5.88 28.83 4.48
CA PRO A 164 4.72 29.08 5.35
C PRO A 164 3.51 29.74 4.66
N ASN A 165 3.73 30.44 3.55
CA ASN A 165 2.67 31.11 2.79
C ASN A 165 1.78 30.16 1.97
N ARG A 166 2.16 28.87 1.81
CA ARG A 166 1.47 27.90 0.95
C ARG A 166 0.72 26.82 1.72
N ALA A 167 0.03 27.19 2.80
CA ALA A 167 -0.72 26.23 3.63
C ALA A 167 -1.77 25.42 2.86
N ASP A 168 -2.24 25.93 1.71
CA ASP A 168 -3.12 25.23 0.77
C ASP A 168 -2.50 23.93 0.23
N CYS A 169 -1.18 23.90 0.04
CA CYS A 169 -0.44 22.75 -0.49
C CYS A 169 -0.05 21.71 0.59
N LEU A 170 -0.53 21.85 1.84
CA LEU A 170 -0.40 20.81 2.88
C LEU A 170 -1.38 19.63 2.69
N SER A 171 -1.88 19.42 1.47
CA SER A 171 -2.78 18.33 1.13
C SER A 171 -2.59 17.92 -0.33
N VAL A 172 -2.87 16.65 -0.65
CA VAL A 172 -2.82 16.15 -2.03
C VAL A 172 -3.80 16.90 -2.94
N LEU A 173 -4.96 17.29 -2.43
CA LEU A 173 -5.92 18.12 -3.17
C LEU A 173 -5.38 19.52 -3.48
N GLY A 174 -4.69 20.14 -2.53
CA GLY A 174 -4.03 21.43 -2.75
C GLY A 174 -2.95 21.36 -3.82
N LEU A 175 -2.10 20.34 -3.75
CA LEU A 175 -1.07 20.07 -4.75
C LEU A 175 -1.70 19.80 -6.12
N ALA A 176 -2.75 18.99 -6.18
CA ALA A 176 -3.46 18.70 -7.43
C ALA A 176 -4.04 19.96 -8.06
N ARG A 177 -4.54 20.91 -7.25
CA ARG A 177 -5.01 22.20 -7.74
C ARG A 177 -3.87 23.05 -8.32
N GLU A 178 -2.72 23.08 -7.66
CA GLU A 178 -1.54 23.79 -8.19
C GLU A 178 -1.08 23.20 -9.52
N ILE A 179 -0.96 21.88 -9.58
CA ILE A 179 -0.54 21.17 -10.79
C ILE A 179 -1.53 21.38 -11.93
N SER A 180 -2.84 21.36 -11.63
CA SER A 180 -3.88 21.69 -12.59
C SER A 180 -3.69 23.10 -13.17
N ALA A 181 -3.36 24.08 -12.32
CA ALA A 181 -3.13 25.46 -12.75
C ALA A 181 -1.87 25.62 -13.62
N ILE A 182 -0.74 25.00 -13.24
CA ILE A 182 0.54 25.16 -13.97
C ILE A 182 0.59 24.35 -15.28
N THR A 183 -0.13 23.22 -15.36
CA THR A 183 -0.11 22.33 -16.53
C THR A 183 -1.34 22.48 -17.43
N ALA A 184 -2.32 23.30 -17.03
CA ALA A 184 -3.64 23.39 -17.66
C ALA A 184 -4.39 22.03 -17.77
N SER A 185 -4.03 21.06 -16.93
CA SER A 185 -4.68 19.74 -16.88
C SER A 185 -5.92 19.79 -15.99
N PRO A 186 -7.01 19.06 -16.33
CA PRO A 186 -8.25 19.11 -15.56
C PRO A 186 -8.10 18.48 -14.18
N LEU A 187 -8.55 19.19 -13.15
CA LEU A 187 -8.68 18.64 -11.79
C LEU A 187 -9.93 17.75 -11.69
N ARG A 188 -9.71 16.47 -11.41
CA ARG A 188 -10.71 15.44 -11.15
C ARG A 188 -10.96 15.32 -9.65
N TYR A 189 -11.72 16.26 -9.10
CA TYR A 189 -12.15 16.20 -7.70
C TYR A 189 -13.66 16.25 -7.59
N SER A 190 -14.22 15.27 -6.87
CA SER A 190 -15.63 15.27 -6.46
C SER A 190 -15.67 15.27 -4.94
N PRO A 191 -16.34 16.25 -4.30
CA PRO A 191 -16.57 16.23 -2.87
C PRO A 191 -17.29 14.94 -2.46
N PRO A 192 -16.94 14.34 -1.31
CA PRO A 192 -17.67 13.17 -0.83
C PRO A 192 -19.15 13.52 -0.61
N PRO A 193 -20.08 12.58 -0.88
CA PRO A 193 -21.50 12.83 -0.70
C PRO A 193 -21.84 13.11 0.76
N THR A 194 -22.92 13.86 0.98
CA THR A 194 -23.43 14.08 2.33
C THR A 194 -23.98 12.77 2.90
N ILE A 195 -23.43 12.33 4.03
CA ILE A 195 -23.91 11.12 4.71
C ILE A 195 -25.09 11.48 5.61
N VAL A 196 -26.29 10.97 5.27
CA VAL A 196 -27.51 11.14 6.05
C VAL A 196 -27.37 10.48 7.43
N ALA A 197 -27.80 11.18 8.48
CA ALA A 197 -27.77 10.65 9.84
C ALA A 197 -28.86 9.59 10.02
N THR A 198 -28.46 8.41 10.47
CA THR A 198 -29.37 7.30 10.85
C THR A 198 -29.68 7.28 12.35
N SER A 199 -28.94 8.08 13.13
CA SER A 199 -29.09 8.21 14.58
C SER A 199 -29.32 9.66 14.98
N LYS A 200 -30.05 9.87 16.07
CA LYS A 200 -30.26 11.17 16.72
C LYS A 200 -29.22 11.47 17.81
N SER A 201 -28.28 10.55 18.07
CA SER A 201 -27.26 10.71 19.10
C SER A 201 -26.41 11.94 18.86
N ALA A 202 -26.28 12.78 19.88
CA ALA A 202 -25.48 14.00 19.86
C ALA A 202 -24.86 14.25 21.23
N ARG A 203 -23.82 15.10 21.28
CA ARG A 203 -23.21 15.61 22.51
C ARG A 203 -23.34 17.12 22.54
N GLY A 204 -23.67 17.68 23.70
CA GLY A 204 -23.67 19.12 23.90
C GLY A 204 -22.23 19.65 23.79
N VAL A 205 -22.00 20.60 22.90
CA VAL A 205 -20.71 21.26 22.70
C VAL A 205 -20.91 22.76 22.82
N ARG A 206 -20.02 23.41 23.57
CA ARG A 206 -19.96 24.87 23.71
C ARG A 206 -18.56 25.33 23.34
N VAL A 207 -18.48 26.27 22.40
CA VAL A 207 -17.22 26.96 22.06
C VAL A 207 -17.14 28.21 22.90
N GLU A 208 -16.18 28.26 23.83
CA GLU A 208 -16.04 29.37 24.78
C GLU A 208 -15.25 30.55 24.20
N ASP A 209 -14.38 30.29 23.23
CA ASP A 209 -13.65 31.30 22.45
C ASP A 209 -13.95 31.15 20.94
N PRO A 210 -15.02 31.80 20.44
CA PRO A 210 -15.36 31.77 19.02
C PRO A 210 -14.37 32.49 18.11
N GLN A 211 -13.49 33.35 18.66
CA GLN A 211 -12.44 33.99 17.85
C GLN A 211 -11.31 33.00 17.54
N ALA A 212 -10.88 32.22 18.54
CA ALA A 212 -9.90 31.17 18.35
C ALA A 212 -10.44 29.96 17.58
N CYS A 213 -11.73 29.63 17.76
CA CYS A 213 -12.39 28.51 17.08
C CYS A 213 -13.67 28.97 16.35
N PRO A 214 -13.55 29.58 15.16
CA PRO A 214 -14.70 30.14 14.43
C PRO A 214 -15.64 29.06 13.86
N ARG A 215 -15.19 27.80 13.79
CA ARG A 215 -16.00 26.66 13.34
C ARG A 215 -15.58 25.38 14.06
N PHE A 216 -16.55 24.76 14.72
CA PHE A 216 -16.42 23.41 15.29
C PHE A 216 -17.52 22.51 14.74
N CYS A 217 -17.14 21.34 14.25
CA CYS A 217 -18.08 20.32 13.75
C CYS A 217 -17.85 19.03 14.53
N GLY A 218 -18.88 18.51 15.20
CA GLY A 218 -18.85 17.21 15.87
C GLY A 218 -19.87 16.25 15.26
N ARG A 219 -19.53 14.97 15.16
CA ARG A 219 -20.45 13.90 14.71
C ARG A 219 -20.27 12.67 15.59
N VAL A 220 -21.36 12.18 16.17
CA VAL A 220 -21.35 10.91 16.90
C VAL A 220 -21.52 9.77 15.91
N ILE A 221 -20.63 8.79 15.98
CA ILE A 221 -20.73 7.53 15.24
C ILE A 221 -20.71 6.43 16.31
N SER A 222 -21.73 5.58 16.31
CA SER A 222 -21.92 4.51 17.29
C SER A 222 -21.64 3.15 16.66
N ASP A 223 -21.45 2.14 17.50
CA ASP A 223 -21.31 0.73 17.09
C ASP A 223 -20.14 0.48 16.12
N ILE A 224 -19.04 1.21 16.31
CA ILE A 224 -17.78 0.98 15.59
C ILE A 224 -17.07 -0.20 16.22
N ASP A 225 -16.67 -1.16 15.38
CA ASP A 225 -15.70 -2.18 15.76
C ASP A 225 -14.29 -1.59 15.80
N ALA A 226 -13.75 -1.39 17.01
CA ALA A 226 -12.40 -0.87 17.21
C ALA A 226 -11.29 -1.86 16.82
N THR A 227 -11.63 -3.13 16.57
CA THR A 227 -10.68 -4.16 16.14
C THR A 227 -10.57 -4.28 14.61
N ALA A 228 -11.46 -3.62 13.87
CA ALA A 228 -11.42 -3.62 12.41
C ALA A 228 -10.13 -3.00 11.89
N THR A 229 -9.49 -3.67 10.93
CA THR A 229 -8.25 -3.19 10.32
C THR A 229 -8.54 -2.27 9.14
N ALA A 230 -7.76 -1.19 8.99
CA ALA A 230 -7.84 -0.35 7.79
C ALA A 230 -7.58 -1.17 6.51
N PRO A 231 -8.32 -0.91 5.43
CA PRO A 231 -8.13 -1.59 4.15
C PRO A 231 -6.75 -1.25 3.58
N LEU A 232 -6.18 -2.18 2.81
CA LEU A 232 -4.79 -2.10 2.36
C LEU A 232 -4.49 -0.80 1.58
N TRP A 233 -5.37 -0.41 0.65
CA TRP A 233 -5.22 0.82 -0.13
C TRP A 233 -5.10 2.09 0.72
N MET A 234 -5.71 2.10 1.93
CA MET A 234 -5.64 3.23 2.85
C MET A 234 -4.34 3.22 3.64
N LYS A 235 -3.84 2.04 4.01
CA LYS A 235 -2.54 1.90 4.70
C LYS A 235 -1.36 2.21 3.77
N GLN A 236 -1.53 1.99 2.46
CA GLN A 236 -0.51 2.27 1.44
C GLN A 236 -0.32 3.76 1.16
N ARG A 237 -1.37 4.57 1.34
CA ARG A 237 -1.32 6.03 1.14
C ARG A 237 -0.77 6.75 2.36
#